data_AF-K9TGS8-F1
#
_entry.id   AF-K9TGS8-F1
#
_cell.length_a   1.000
_cell.length_b   1.000
_cell.length_c   1.000
_cell.angle_alpha   90.00
_cell.angle_beta   90.00
_cell.angle_gamma   90.00
#
_symmetry.space_group_name_H-M   'P 1'
#
loop_
_entity.id
_entity.type
_entity.pdbx_description
1 polymer ?
#
loop_
_entity_poly.entity_id
_entity_poly.type
_entity_poly.pdbx_seq_one_letter_code
_entity_poly.pdbx_strand_id
1 'polypeptide(L)' 'MQAFEFKTILQNGIISLPSEYSQQWEGKIIRVIVLEDMESTSPQLETNPLKGSVLFEDDLISPIDEPWEATQ' A
#
# COMPACT_ATOMS: atom_id res chain seq x y z
N MET A 1 22.01 -4.72 29.74
CA MET A 1 20.70 -4.98 29.11
C MET A 1 20.97 -5.65 27.78
N GLN A 2 20.37 -6.81 27.50
CA GLN A 2 20.59 -7.56 26.27
C GLN A 2 19.28 -7.60 25.49
N ALA A 3 19.30 -7.08 24.26
CA ALA A 3 18.20 -7.20 23.31
C ALA A 3 18.47 -8.38 22.38
N PHE A 4 17.42 -8.96 21.83
CA PHE A 4 17.50 -9.96 20.76
C PHE A 4 16.52 -9.58 19.66
N GLU A 5 16.86 -9.99 18.44
CA GLU A 5 16.07 -9.73 17.25
C GLU A 5 15.63 -11.07 16.65
N PHE A 6 14.39 -11.13 16.20
CA PHE A 6 13.85 -12.32 15.54
C PHE A 6 12.82 -11.89 14.50
N LYS A 7 12.67 -12.71 13.46
CA LYS A 7 11.66 -12.51 12.42
C LYS A 7 10.38 -13.25 12.82
N THR A 8 9.24 -12.59 12.77
CA THR A 8 7.93 -13.18 13.04
C THR A 8 6.85 -12.50 12.22
N ILE A 9 5.64 -13.06 12.24
CA ILE A 9 4.48 -12.47 11.58
C ILE A 9 3.70 -11.65 12.61
N LEU A 10 3.50 -10.37 12.32
CA LEU A 10 2.58 -9.52 13.07
C LEU A 10 1.15 -9.79 12.59
N GLN A 11 0.32 -10.38 13.45
CA GLN A 11 -1.08 -10.67 13.14
C GLN A 11 -1.98 -9.88 14.08
N ASN A 12 -2.74 -8.92 13.56
CA ASN A 12 -3.67 -8.08 14.34
C ASN A 12 -3.02 -7.37 15.54
N GLY A 13 -1.77 -6.91 15.38
CA GLY A 13 -1.01 -6.27 16.47
C GLY A 13 -0.45 -7.25 17.51
N ILE A 14 -0.63 -8.55 17.33
CA ILE A 14 -0.11 -9.61 18.20
C ILE A 14 1.10 -10.25 17.53
N ILE A 15 2.18 -10.41 18.31
CA ILE A 15 3.33 -11.23 17.95
C ILE A 15 3.43 -12.42 18.90
N SER A 16 3.77 -13.58 18.37
CA SER A 16 4.07 -14.76 19.18
C SER A 16 5.57 -14.79 19.46
N LEU A 17 5.93 -14.81 20.74
CA LEU A 17 7.31 -15.01 21.17
C LEU A 17 7.71 -16.47 20.91
N PRO A 18 8.83 -16.74 20.19
CA PRO A 18 9.34 -18.09 20.02
C PRO A 18 9.65 -18.77 21.37
N SER A 19 9.33 -20.05 21.49
CA SER A 19 9.43 -20.81 22.76
C SER A 19 10.85 -20.91 23.30
N GLU A 20 11.84 -20.88 22.42
CA GLU A 20 13.28 -20.79 22.73
C GLU A 20 13.65 -19.58 23.61
N TYR A 21 12.84 -18.52 23.59
CA TYR A 21 13.06 -17.33 24.40
C TYR A 21 12.15 -17.25 25.64
N SER A 22 11.13 -18.10 25.77
CA SER A 22 10.13 -17.96 26.83
C SER A 22 10.72 -18.03 28.25
N GLN A 23 11.63 -18.98 28.50
CA GLN A 23 12.20 -19.18 29.85
C GLN A 23 12.97 -17.97 30.38
N GLN A 24 13.65 -17.22 29.51
CA GLN A 24 14.48 -16.09 29.94
C GLN A 24 13.69 -14.80 30.19
N TRP A 25 12.43 -14.72 29.72
CA TRP A 25 11.58 -13.52 29.79
C TRP A 25 10.30 -13.71 30.61
N GLU A 26 10.02 -14.91 31.11
CA GLU A 26 8.89 -15.16 31.99
C GLU A 26 8.94 -14.27 33.24
N GLY A 27 7.82 -13.59 33.52
CA GLY A 27 7.68 -12.65 34.64
C GLY A 27 8.37 -11.29 34.45
N LYS A 28 8.97 -11.01 33.29
CA LYS A 28 9.62 -9.71 32.99
C LYS A 28 8.73 -8.81 32.15
N ILE A 29 9.00 -7.50 32.22
CA ILE A 29 8.39 -6.51 31.33
C ILE A 29 9.13 -6.55 29.99
N ILE A 30 8.39 -6.77 28.91
CA ILE A 30 8.90 -6.83 27.54
C ILE A 30 8.50 -5.53 26.82
N ARG A 31 9.45 -4.92 26.10
CA ARG A 31 9.20 -3.83 25.16
C ARG A 31 9.55 -4.32 23.76
N VAL A 32 8.65 -4.08 22.81
CA VAL A 32 8.77 -4.54 21.43
C VAL A 32 8.96 -3.33 20.53
N ILE A 33 9.92 -3.41 19.61
CA ILE A 33 10.12 -2.44 18.54
C ILE A 33 9.94 -3.21 17.23
N VAL A 34 9.00 -2.79 16.40
CA VAL A 34 8.78 -3.36 15.07
C VAL A 34 9.66 -2.58 14.10
N LEU A 35 10.48 -3.30 13.33
CA LEU A 35 11.30 -2.74 12.26
C LEU A 35 10.67 -3.11 10.92
N GLU A 36 10.41 -2.12 10.08
CA GLU A 36 9.94 -2.32 8.72
C GLU A 36 11.15 -2.47 7.79
N ASP A 37 11.20 -3.56 7.02
CA ASP A 37 12.20 -3.75 5.99
C ASP A 37 11.75 -3.02 4.72
N MET A 38 12.55 -2.05 4.25
CA MET A 38 12.20 -1.20 3.11
C MET A 38 12.22 -1.93 1.75
N GLU A 39 12.61 -3.22 1.71
CA GLU A 39 12.70 -3.98 0.46
C GLU A 39 11.35 -4.37 -0.18
N SER A 40 10.21 -4.05 0.44
CA SER A 40 8.88 -4.50 -0.04
C SER A 40 7.98 -3.39 -0.58
N THR A 41 8.53 -2.32 -1.14
CA THR A 41 7.75 -1.44 -2.02
C THR A 41 7.84 -2.00 -3.44
N SER A 42 7.16 -3.12 -3.70
CA SER A 42 6.78 -3.38 -5.09
C SER A 42 5.86 -2.22 -5.50
N PRO A 43 6.11 -1.51 -6.61
CA PRO A 43 5.15 -0.54 -7.08
C PRO A 43 3.86 -1.33 -7.32
N GLN A 44 2.80 -1.01 -6.57
CA GLN A 44 1.46 -1.38 -6.97
C GLN A 44 1.29 -0.78 -8.36
N LEU A 45 1.46 -1.59 -9.40
CA LEU A 45 1.04 -1.25 -10.74
C LEU A 45 -0.46 -1.05 -10.61
N GLU A 46 -0.87 0.20 -10.47
CA GLU A 46 -2.26 0.60 -10.63
C GLU A 46 -2.67 0.10 -12.00
N THR A 47 -3.39 -1.03 -12.04
CA THR A 47 -4.08 -1.48 -13.23
C THR A 47 -5.25 -0.53 -13.41
N ASN A 48 -4.97 0.68 -13.88
CA ASN A 48 -5.99 1.59 -14.35
C ASN A 48 -6.49 1.03 -15.71
N PRO A 49 -7.69 0.45 -15.78
CA PRO A 49 -8.20 -0.16 -17.00
C PRO A 49 -8.49 0.87 -18.11
N LEU A 50 -8.45 2.17 -17.79
CA LEU A 50 -8.73 3.29 -18.69
C LEU A 50 -7.45 4.01 -19.15
N LYS A 51 -6.26 3.57 -18.71
CA LYS A 51 -4.99 4.15 -19.14
C LYS A 51 -4.67 3.68 -20.57
N GLY A 52 -5.23 4.41 -21.53
CA GLY A 52 -5.23 4.08 -22.96
C GLY A 52 -6.52 4.51 -23.68
N SER A 53 -7.54 4.98 -22.97
CA SER A 53 -8.81 5.45 -23.56
C SER A 53 -8.79 6.87 -24.14
N VAL A 54 -7.61 7.44 -24.39
CA VAL A 54 -7.49 8.55 -25.35
C VAL A 54 -7.31 7.89 -26.71
N LEU A 55 -8.38 7.80 -27.50
CA LEU A 55 -8.27 7.17 -28.80
C LEU A 55 -7.39 8.00 -29.73
N PHE A 56 -7.55 9.33 -29.81
CA PHE A 56 -6.62 10.22 -30.53
C PHE A 56 -6.75 11.67 -30.00
N GLU A 57 -5.67 12.46 -30.03
CA GLU A 57 -5.70 13.91 -29.69
C GLU A 57 -6.55 14.75 -30.66
N ASP A 58 -6.89 14.21 -31.84
CA ASP A 58 -7.75 14.86 -32.85
C ASP A 58 -9.24 14.90 -32.48
N ASP A 59 -9.67 14.11 -31.48
CA ASP A 59 -11.08 14.03 -31.08
C ASP A 59 -11.53 15.24 -30.22
N LEU A 60 -10.58 16.14 -29.88
CA LEU A 60 -10.82 17.35 -29.09
C LEU A 60 -11.21 18.57 -29.93
N ILE A 61 -11.12 18.49 -31.27
CA ILE A 61 -11.30 19.65 -32.15
C ILE A 61 -12.16 19.33 -33.38
N SER A 62 -13.29 18.65 -33.18
CA SER A 62 -14.37 18.78 -34.16
C SER A 62 -15.17 20.05 -33.84
N PRO A 63 -15.23 21.04 -34.74
CA PRO A 63 -16.16 22.15 -34.59
C PRO A 63 -17.57 21.56 -34.54
N ILE A 64 -18.31 21.85 -33.47
CA ILE A 64 -19.76 21.63 -33.46
C ILE A 64 -20.34 22.69 -34.40
N ASP A 65 -20.61 22.31 -35.65
CA ASP A 65 -21.39 23.11 -36.60
C ASP A 65 -22.89 23.03 -36.23
N GLU A 66 -23.22 23.29 -34.97
CA GLU A 66 -24.61 23.38 -34.52
C GLU A 66 -24.97 24.87 -34.41
N PRO A 67 -25.68 25.44 -35.41
CA PRO A 67 -26.23 26.77 -35.26
C PRO A 67 -27.23 26.72 -34.11
N TRP A 68 -26.94 27.46 -33.05
CA TRP A 68 -27.90 27.73 -31.98
C TRP A 68 -29.18 28.28 -32.63
N GLU A 69 -30.24 27.48 -32.70
CA GLU A 69 -31.55 28.03 -33.08
C GLU A 69 -32.03 28.90 -31.92
N ALA A 70 -31.74 30.19 -32.02
CA ALA A 70 -32.39 31.21 -31.24
C ALA A 70 -33.88 31.15 -31.56
N THR A 71 -34.66 30.42 -30.75
CA THR A 71 -36.10 30.49 -30.82
C THR A 71 -36.52 31.96 -30.63
N GLN A 72 -37.10 32.56 -31.66
CA GLN A 72 -37.89 33.80 -31.57
C GLN A 72 -39.37 33.47 -31.64
#